data_AF-G3PS05-F1
#
_entry.id   AF-G3PS05-F1
#
_cell.length_a   1.000
_cell.length_b   1.000
_cell.length_c   1.000
_cell.angle_alpha   90.00
_cell.angle_beta   90.00
_cell.angle_gamma   90.00
#
_symmetry.space_group_name_H-M   'P 1'
#
loop_
_entity.id
_entity.type
_entity.pdbx_description
1 polymer ?
#
loop_
_entity_poly.entity_id
_entity_poly.type
_entity_poly.pdbx_seq_one_letter_code
_entity_poly.pdbx_strand_id
1 'polypeptide(L)'
;METNVPKRRDNKKSLRVKVISLGNAEVGKSCIIKRYCEKRFVPKYLATIGIDYGVTKVQVRDREIKVNIFDMAGHPFFYEVRNEFYKDSQGVLLVYDVGLRESFDALDSWLGEMKQEMGSQANMESIVFIVCANKVDLTKRRAVDEGEGRLWAESRGFHYFETSAQSGEGINEMFQAFFSSITDMCENGGKRPVSEVSVGFTKEQADTIRRIRNSKDSWDMLGVKPGATREEVNKAYRKLAVLLHPDKCVAPGSEDAFKAVVNARTSLLKNIK
;
A
#
# COMPACT_ATOMS: atom_id res chain seq x y z
N MET A 1 53.56 18.65 22.39
CA MET A 1 53.22 17.84 21.22
C MET A 1 52.05 16.95 21.60
N GLU A 2 50.83 17.40 21.34
CA GLU A 2 49.65 16.53 21.36
C GLU A 2 49.01 16.67 19.99
N THR A 3 49.09 15.58 19.23
CA THR A 3 48.65 15.46 17.85
C THR A 3 47.13 15.52 17.82
N ASN A 4 46.63 16.63 17.29
CA ASN A 4 45.22 16.82 16.94
C ASN A 4 44.91 15.90 15.73
N VAL A 5 44.49 14.66 16.00
CA VAL A 5 44.07 13.72 14.95
C VAL A 5 42.75 14.24 14.36
N PRO A 6 42.69 14.60 13.07
CA PRO A 6 41.44 15.02 12.48
C PRO A 6 40.52 13.80 12.40
N LYS A 7 39.38 13.86 13.10
CA LYS A 7 38.27 12.92 12.86
C LYS A 7 37.90 13.03 11.38
N ARG A 8 38.27 12.05 10.56
CA ARG A 8 37.75 11.88 9.20
C ARG A 8 36.22 11.78 9.32
N ARG A 9 35.53 12.89 9.03
CA ARG A 9 34.11 12.82 8.66
C ARG A 9 34.08 12.11 7.31
N ASP A 10 33.74 10.83 7.29
CA ASP A 10 33.41 10.15 6.05
C ASP A 10 32.32 10.96 5.36
N ASN A 11 32.69 11.56 4.24
CA ASN A 11 31.84 12.46 3.46
C ASN A 11 30.81 11.60 2.71
N LYS A 12 29.90 10.93 3.43
CA LYS A 12 28.78 10.19 2.83
C LYS A 12 28.02 11.18 1.96
N LYS A 13 28.08 11.03 0.63
CA LYS A 13 27.36 11.87 -0.34
C LYS A 13 25.91 12.04 0.10
N SER A 14 25.42 13.29 0.11
CA SER A 14 24.01 13.60 0.41
C SER A 14 23.12 12.74 -0.47
N LEU A 15 22.21 11.96 0.12
CA LEU A 15 21.33 11.10 -0.64
C LEU A 15 20.24 11.97 -1.28
N ARG A 16 20.01 11.81 -2.59
CA ARG A 16 18.90 12.46 -3.30
C ARG A 16 17.92 11.38 -3.72
N VAL A 17 16.66 11.55 -3.35
CA VAL A 17 15.61 10.59 -3.66
C VAL A 17 14.43 11.29 -4.30
N LYS A 18 13.70 10.55 -5.11
CA LYS A 18 12.46 10.94 -5.77
C LYS A 18 11.32 10.16 -5.13
N VAL A 19 10.33 10.90 -4.66
CA VAL A 19 9.08 10.40 -4.09
C VAL A 19 7.93 10.91 -4.94
N ILE A 20 7.00 10.03 -5.26
CA ILE A 20 5.76 10.38 -5.96
C ILE A 20 4.55 10.03 -5.08
N SER A 21 3.43 10.73 -5.26
CA SER A 21 2.16 10.39 -4.60
C SER A 21 1.10 9.95 -5.60
N LEU A 22 0.40 8.86 -5.29
CA LEU A 22 -0.62 8.22 -6.11
C LEU A 22 -1.93 8.01 -5.34
N GLY A 23 -3.03 7.93 -6.07
CA GLY A 23 -4.38 7.81 -5.52
C GLY A 23 -5.34 8.81 -6.14
N ASN A 24 -6.65 8.56 -5.98
CA ASN A 24 -7.71 9.35 -6.61
C ASN A 24 -7.68 10.85 -6.20
N ALA A 25 -8.45 11.68 -6.89
CA ALA A 25 -8.69 13.06 -6.45
C ALA A 25 -9.27 13.08 -5.03
N GLU A 26 -9.01 14.16 -4.28
CA GLU A 26 -9.58 14.42 -2.94
C GLU A 26 -9.22 13.43 -1.81
N VAL A 27 -8.46 12.36 -2.07
CA VAL A 27 -8.02 11.41 -1.02
C VAL A 27 -7.05 12.03 0.01
N GLY A 28 -6.43 13.18 -0.33
CA GLY A 28 -5.62 13.96 0.61
C GLY A 28 -4.10 13.88 0.42
N LYS A 29 -3.60 13.45 -0.75
CA LYS A 29 -2.16 13.37 -1.09
C LYS A 29 -1.38 14.66 -0.74
N SER A 30 -1.80 15.78 -1.31
CA SER A 30 -1.21 17.10 -1.06
C SER A 30 -1.28 17.51 0.40
N CYS A 31 -2.37 17.16 1.09
CA CYS A 31 -2.55 17.50 2.50
C CYS A 31 -1.60 16.70 3.40
N ILE A 32 -1.35 15.41 3.11
CA ILE A 32 -0.36 14.59 3.82
C ILE A 32 1.04 15.19 3.67
N ILE A 33 1.42 15.51 2.43
CA ILE A 33 2.74 16.09 2.13
C ILE A 33 2.91 17.44 2.84
N LYS A 34 1.94 18.36 2.71
CA LYS A 34 1.98 19.67 3.37
C LYS A 34 1.93 19.55 4.89
N ARG A 35 1.18 18.61 5.44
CA ARG A 35 1.14 18.38 6.89
C ARG A 35 2.51 17.99 7.43
N TYR A 36 3.26 17.17 6.71
CA TYR A 36 4.60 16.80 7.13
C TYR A 36 5.62 17.92 6.89
N CYS A 37 5.65 18.52 5.70
CA CYS A 37 6.68 19.47 5.29
C CYS A 37 6.47 20.88 5.85
N GLU A 38 5.22 21.37 5.88
CA GLU A 38 4.88 22.73 6.30
C GLU A 38 4.29 22.79 7.72
N LYS A 39 4.05 21.63 8.35
CA LYS A 39 3.36 21.51 9.65
C LYS A 39 2.00 22.22 9.67
N ARG A 40 1.32 22.24 8.51
CA ARG A 40 0.05 22.95 8.29
C ARG A 40 -0.98 22.05 7.63
N PHE A 41 -2.25 22.27 7.98
CA PHE A 41 -3.41 21.71 7.30
C PHE A 41 -4.33 22.83 6.83
N VAL A 42 -4.81 22.75 5.59
CA VAL A 42 -5.79 23.70 5.04
C VAL A 42 -7.03 22.90 4.61
N PRO A 43 -8.21 23.13 5.20
CA PRO A 43 -9.41 22.35 4.91
C PRO A 43 -10.02 22.66 3.54
N LYS A 44 -9.74 23.84 2.98
CA LYS A 44 -10.21 24.22 1.64
C LYS A 44 -9.53 23.35 0.59
N TYR A 45 -10.34 22.60 -0.15
CA TYR A 45 -9.83 21.81 -1.26
C TYR A 45 -9.32 22.73 -2.38
N LEU A 46 -8.07 22.49 -2.76
CA LEU A 46 -7.44 23.04 -3.95
C LEU A 46 -6.90 21.84 -4.73
N ALA A 47 -7.51 21.54 -5.87
CA ALA A 47 -7.08 20.45 -6.73
C ALA A 47 -5.66 20.70 -7.25
N THR A 48 -4.78 19.71 -7.14
CA THR A 48 -3.49 19.73 -7.84
C THR A 48 -3.75 19.73 -9.34
N ILE A 49 -3.23 20.72 -10.05
CA ILE A 49 -3.31 20.82 -11.51
C ILE A 49 -2.06 20.19 -12.08
N GLY A 50 -2.20 19.03 -12.72
CA GLY A 50 -1.05 18.27 -13.23
C GLY A 50 -0.20 17.71 -12.10
N ILE A 51 0.87 18.41 -11.73
CA ILE A 51 1.84 18.00 -10.71
C ILE A 51 2.35 19.21 -9.94
N ASP A 52 2.43 19.08 -8.61
CA ASP A 52 3.13 20.03 -7.75
C ASP A 52 4.49 19.46 -7.34
N TYR A 53 5.54 20.27 -7.42
CA TYR A 53 6.91 19.86 -7.16
C TYR A 53 7.47 20.56 -5.93
N GLY A 54 7.92 19.77 -4.97
CA GLY A 54 8.53 20.25 -3.74
C GLY A 54 9.88 19.59 -3.49
N VAL A 55 10.73 20.30 -2.74
CA VAL A 55 11.97 19.75 -2.22
C VAL A 55 11.96 19.92 -0.72
N THR A 56 12.18 18.83 0.00
CA THR A 56 12.39 18.87 1.45
C THR A 56 13.70 18.20 1.83
N LYS A 57 14.22 18.55 3.00
CA LYS A 57 15.39 17.93 3.60
C LYS A 57 14.98 17.21 4.86
N VAL A 58 15.37 15.95 4.97
CA VAL A 58 15.09 15.13 6.15
C VAL A 58 16.38 14.51 6.65
N GLN A 59 16.51 14.45 7.96
CA GLN A 59 17.62 13.75 8.61
C GLN A 59 17.12 12.36 8.98
N VAL A 60 17.75 11.33 8.42
CA VAL A 60 17.47 9.93 8.76
C VAL A 60 18.74 9.33 9.32
N ARG A 61 18.71 8.97 10.61
CA ARG A 61 19.92 8.59 11.37
C ARG A 61 20.97 9.71 11.23
N ASP A 62 22.19 9.38 10.83
CA ASP A 62 23.28 10.35 10.64
C ASP A 62 23.38 10.90 9.20
N ARG A 63 22.34 10.72 8.37
CA ARG A 63 22.37 11.09 6.95
C ARG A 63 21.33 12.15 6.59
N GLU A 64 21.78 13.22 5.95
CA GLU A 64 20.90 14.20 5.31
C GLU A 64 20.42 13.64 3.96
N ILE A 65 19.11 13.64 3.76
CA ILE A 65 18.44 13.22 2.53
C ILE A 65 17.70 14.40 1.96
N LYS A 66 17.96 14.70 0.69
CA LYS A 66 17.20 15.67 -0.10
C LYS A 66 16.13 14.93 -0.88
N VAL A 67 14.88 15.14 -0.50
CA VAL A 67 13.71 14.45 -1.07
C VAL A 67 13.07 15.38 -2.09
N ASN A 68 13.00 14.92 -3.33
CA ASN A 68 12.24 15.55 -4.39
C ASN A 68 10.86 14.90 -4.40
N ILE A 69 9.83 15.67 -4.07
CA ILE A 69 8.45 15.20 -3.94
C ILE A 69 7.67 15.68 -5.16
N PHE A 70 7.05 14.75 -5.87
CA PHE A 70 6.12 15.01 -6.96
C PHE A 70 4.71 14.65 -6.48
N ASP A 71 3.94 15.65 -6.07
CA ASP A 71 2.53 15.51 -5.73
C ASP A 71 1.72 15.47 -7.02
N MET A 72 1.27 14.28 -7.42
CA MET A 72 0.58 14.11 -8.70
C MET A 72 -0.93 14.27 -8.55
N ALA A 73 -1.56 14.89 -9.54
CA ALA A 73 -3.01 15.01 -9.58
C ALA A 73 -3.67 13.63 -9.73
N GLY A 74 -4.68 13.39 -8.90
CA GLY A 74 -5.41 12.11 -8.89
C GLY A 74 -6.58 12.05 -9.88
N HIS A 75 -6.86 13.14 -10.59
CA HIS A 75 -7.96 13.18 -11.55
C HIS A 75 -7.52 12.58 -12.89
N PRO A 76 -8.29 11.66 -13.51
CA PRO A 76 -7.91 10.95 -14.73
C PRO A 76 -7.45 11.87 -15.86
N PHE A 77 -8.09 13.04 -16.02
CA PHE A 77 -7.73 14.10 -16.98
C PHE A 77 -6.24 14.44 -17.04
N PHE A 78 -5.50 14.32 -15.93
CA PHE A 78 -4.06 14.65 -15.89
C PHE A 78 -3.15 13.46 -16.24
N TYR A 79 -3.65 12.42 -16.92
CA TYR A 79 -2.89 11.19 -17.19
C TYR A 79 -1.66 11.45 -18.04
N GLU A 80 -1.84 12.16 -19.14
CA GLU A 80 -0.78 12.55 -20.07
C GLU A 80 0.27 13.49 -19.45
N VAL A 81 -0.04 14.08 -18.29
CA VAL A 81 0.91 14.91 -17.54
C VAL A 81 1.68 14.08 -16.53
N ARG A 82 1.02 13.14 -15.83
CA ARG A 82 1.64 12.37 -14.74
C ARG A 82 2.46 11.18 -15.20
N ASN A 83 2.18 10.61 -16.37
CA ASN A 83 2.90 9.45 -16.92
C ASN A 83 4.43 9.66 -17.05
N GLU A 84 4.86 10.89 -17.37
CA GLU A 84 6.28 11.26 -17.47
C GLU A 84 7.05 11.17 -16.13
N PHE A 85 6.35 11.06 -14.99
CA PHE A 85 6.96 11.19 -13.67
C PHE A 85 7.08 9.87 -12.90
N TYR A 86 6.65 8.74 -13.46
CA TYR A 86 6.80 7.44 -12.79
C TYR A 86 8.24 6.94 -12.71
N LYS A 87 9.03 7.16 -13.77
CA LYS A 87 10.41 6.65 -13.90
C LYS A 87 11.32 7.18 -12.79
N ASP A 88 12.32 6.38 -12.41
CA ASP A 88 13.34 6.72 -11.41
C ASP A 88 12.81 7.10 -10.02
N SER A 89 11.61 6.64 -9.67
CA SER A 89 11.04 6.84 -8.33
C SER A 89 11.64 5.85 -7.33
N GLN A 90 12.11 6.32 -6.17
CA GLN A 90 12.58 5.44 -5.08
C GLN A 90 11.48 5.17 -4.05
N GLY A 91 10.48 6.04 -3.99
CA GLY A 91 9.37 5.93 -3.04
C GLY A 91 8.03 6.33 -3.63
N VAL A 92 6.98 5.65 -3.20
CA VAL A 92 5.59 5.92 -3.59
C VAL A 92 4.73 6.02 -2.33
N LEU A 93 4.02 7.14 -2.20
CA LEU A 93 2.90 7.28 -1.28
C LEU A 93 1.61 6.93 -2.02
N LEU A 94 0.99 5.80 -1.69
CA LEU A 94 -0.24 5.34 -2.29
C LEU A 94 -1.40 5.62 -1.33
N VAL A 95 -2.23 6.60 -1.64
CA VAL A 95 -3.18 7.18 -0.69
C VAL A 95 -4.61 6.87 -1.09
N TYR A 96 -5.42 6.45 -0.13
CA TYR A 96 -6.87 6.32 -0.27
C TYR A 96 -7.59 6.94 0.92
N ASP A 97 -8.89 7.17 0.78
CA ASP A 97 -9.76 7.67 1.85
C ASP A 97 -10.50 6.50 2.49
N VAL A 98 -10.33 6.30 3.81
CA VAL A 98 -10.99 5.19 4.53
C VAL A 98 -12.52 5.26 4.48
N GLY A 99 -13.09 6.44 4.21
CA GLY A 99 -14.52 6.64 4.05
C GLY A 99 -15.04 6.42 2.63
N LEU A 100 -14.16 6.21 1.64
CA LEU A 100 -14.55 6.04 0.24
C LEU A 100 -13.94 4.77 -0.35
N ARG A 101 -14.71 3.68 -0.33
CA ARG A 101 -14.31 2.35 -0.82
C ARG A 101 -13.75 2.36 -2.25
N GLU A 102 -14.36 3.12 -3.15
CA GLU A 102 -13.91 3.25 -4.54
C GLU A 102 -12.46 3.74 -4.66
N SER A 103 -12.00 4.58 -3.73
CA SER A 103 -10.62 5.06 -3.71
C SER A 103 -9.61 3.98 -3.31
N PHE A 104 -10.02 3.01 -2.49
CA PHE A 104 -9.22 1.83 -2.13
C PHE A 104 -9.19 0.81 -3.26
N ASP A 105 -10.34 0.52 -3.88
CA ASP A 105 -10.39 -0.43 -4.99
C ASP A 105 -9.61 0.09 -6.23
N ALA A 106 -9.55 1.42 -6.41
CA ALA A 106 -8.74 2.03 -7.47
C ALA A 106 -7.22 1.86 -7.30
N LEU A 107 -6.72 1.44 -6.14
CA LEU A 107 -5.28 1.29 -5.91
C LEU A 107 -4.63 0.24 -6.83
N ASP A 108 -5.34 -0.84 -7.15
CA ASP A 108 -4.86 -1.85 -8.10
C ASP A 108 -4.69 -1.23 -9.51
N SER A 109 -5.58 -0.32 -9.92
CA SER A 109 -5.46 0.43 -11.18
C SER A 109 -4.29 1.40 -11.17
N TRP A 110 -4.03 2.09 -10.05
CA TRP A 110 -2.87 2.99 -9.91
C TRP A 110 -1.54 2.25 -10.01
N LEU A 111 -1.44 1.05 -9.41
CA LEU A 111 -0.28 0.17 -9.58
C LEU A 111 -0.14 -0.30 -11.03
N GLY A 112 -1.25 -0.63 -11.69
CA GLY A 112 -1.29 -1.00 -13.10
C GLY A 112 -0.77 0.10 -14.01
N GLU A 113 -1.26 1.33 -13.81
CA GLU A 113 -0.82 2.53 -14.55
C GLU A 113 0.69 2.74 -14.38
N MET A 114 1.18 2.78 -13.14
CA MET A 114 2.61 2.93 -12.87
C MET A 114 3.44 1.83 -13.54
N LYS A 115 3.01 0.57 -13.44
CA LYS A 115 3.73 -0.57 -14.02
C LYS A 115 3.80 -0.47 -15.54
N GLN A 116 2.73 -0.02 -16.19
CA GLN A 116 2.68 0.18 -17.63
C GLN A 116 3.69 1.25 -18.08
N GLU A 117 3.72 2.40 -17.41
CA GLU A 117 4.61 3.52 -17.78
C GLU A 117 6.09 3.26 -17.48
N MET A 118 6.37 2.44 -16.47
CA MET A 118 7.75 2.07 -16.16
C MET A 118 8.34 1.03 -17.15
N GLY A 119 7.49 0.29 -17.89
CA GLY A 119 7.91 -0.69 -18.88
C GLY A 119 8.46 -2.00 -18.32
N SER A 120 8.82 -2.93 -19.22
CA SER A 120 9.22 -4.31 -18.87
C SER A 120 10.55 -4.44 -18.11
N GLN A 121 11.39 -3.41 -18.13
CA GLN A 121 12.70 -3.41 -17.44
C GLN A 121 12.61 -2.87 -16.00
N ALA A 122 11.43 -2.41 -15.58
CA ALA A 122 11.27 -1.79 -14.28
C ALA A 122 11.16 -2.80 -13.15
N ASN A 123 12.04 -2.65 -12.16
CA ASN A 123 11.95 -3.41 -10.94
C ASN A 123 11.08 -2.66 -9.92
N MET A 124 9.78 -2.96 -9.86
CA MET A 124 8.91 -2.40 -8.81
C MET A 124 9.37 -2.82 -7.40
N GLU A 125 10.15 -3.89 -7.26
CA GLU A 125 10.68 -4.35 -5.98
C GLU A 125 11.80 -3.45 -5.45
N SER A 126 12.40 -2.60 -6.31
CA SER A 126 13.35 -1.56 -5.91
C SER A 126 12.69 -0.22 -5.56
N ILE A 127 11.39 -0.23 -5.31
CA ILE A 127 10.62 0.96 -4.92
C ILE A 127 9.98 0.70 -3.56
N VAL A 128 10.13 1.66 -2.65
CA VAL A 128 9.45 1.61 -1.36
C VAL A 128 8.03 2.13 -1.53
N PHE A 129 7.04 1.31 -1.20
CA PHE A 129 5.64 1.71 -1.19
C PHE A 129 5.15 1.87 0.25
N ILE A 130 4.45 2.98 0.49
CA ILE A 130 3.62 3.16 1.67
C ILE A 130 2.18 3.36 1.22
N VAL A 131 1.29 2.53 1.76
CA VAL A 131 -0.16 2.70 1.65
C VAL A 131 -0.64 3.55 2.81
N CYS A 132 -1.22 4.71 2.50
CA CYS A 132 -1.81 5.62 3.46
C CYS A 132 -3.34 5.48 3.44
N ALA A 133 -3.88 4.86 4.49
CA ALA A 133 -5.31 4.86 4.79
C ALA A 133 -5.65 6.20 5.45
N ASN A 134 -6.01 7.20 4.66
CA ASN A 134 -6.14 8.57 5.12
C ASN A 134 -7.56 8.90 5.59
N LYS A 135 -7.68 10.00 6.36
CA LYS A 135 -8.91 10.56 6.94
C LYS A 135 -9.53 9.70 8.03
N VAL A 136 -8.70 9.04 8.84
CA VAL A 136 -9.17 8.22 9.98
C VAL A 136 -9.88 9.04 11.07
N ASP A 137 -9.68 10.36 11.08
CA ASP A 137 -10.46 11.30 11.87
C ASP A 137 -11.97 11.25 11.55
N LEU A 138 -12.36 10.82 10.35
CA LEU A 138 -13.75 10.70 9.90
C LEU A 138 -14.36 9.31 10.18
N THR A 139 -14.20 8.82 11.41
CA THR A 139 -14.60 7.44 11.82
C THR A 139 -16.03 7.05 11.45
N LYS A 140 -17.00 7.98 11.52
CA LYS A 140 -18.42 7.71 11.22
C LYS A 140 -18.72 7.29 9.79
N ARG A 141 -17.81 7.54 8.84
CA ARG A 141 -18.00 7.24 7.42
C ARG A 141 -17.11 6.10 6.93
N ARG A 142 -16.40 5.43 7.84
CA ARG A 142 -15.43 4.41 7.48
C ARG A 142 -16.07 3.27 6.67
N ALA A 143 -15.61 3.11 5.43
CA ALA A 143 -16.03 2.09 4.48
C ALA A 143 -14.98 0.99 4.28
N VAL A 144 -13.73 1.26 4.66
CA VAL A 144 -12.61 0.31 4.60
C VAL A 144 -11.97 0.20 5.99
N ASP A 145 -12.03 -0.98 6.60
CA ASP A 145 -11.37 -1.25 7.88
C ASP A 145 -9.85 -1.46 7.72
N GLU A 146 -9.17 -1.43 8.84
CA GLU A 146 -7.71 -1.51 8.90
C GLU A 146 -7.22 -2.87 8.39
N GLY A 147 -7.92 -3.95 8.77
CA GLY A 147 -7.57 -5.32 8.40
C GLY A 147 -7.55 -5.53 6.89
N GLU A 148 -8.57 -5.02 6.17
CA GLU A 148 -8.61 -5.10 4.70
C GLU A 148 -7.44 -4.34 4.05
N GLY A 149 -7.23 -3.09 4.46
CA GLY A 149 -6.19 -2.23 3.89
C GLY A 149 -4.78 -2.77 4.16
N ARG A 150 -4.53 -3.19 5.40
CA ARG A 150 -3.26 -3.76 5.84
C ARG A 150 -2.94 -5.05 5.10
N LEU A 151 -3.91 -5.97 5.01
CA LEU A 151 -3.75 -7.24 4.29
C LEU A 151 -3.41 -6.99 2.81
N TRP A 152 -4.10 -6.05 2.16
CA TRP A 152 -3.81 -5.70 0.77
C TRP A 152 -2.40 -5.15 0.58
N ALA A 153 -1.94 -4.27 1.48
CA ALA A 153 -0.62 -3.68 1.43
C ALA A 153 0.50 -4.70 1.71
N GLU A 154 0.41 -5.40 2.84
CA GLU A 154 1.46 -6.31 3.32
C GLU A 154 1.62 -7.54 2.42
N SER A 155 0.53 -8.02 1.79
CA SER A 155 0.58 -9.10 0.79
C SER A 155 1.39 -8.76 -0.48
N ARG A 156 1.57 -7.46 -0.74
CA ARG A 156 2.40 -6.92 -1.83
C ARG A 156 3.78 -6.45 -1.32
N GLY A 157 4.04 -6.64 -0.03
CA GLY A 157 5.23 -6.16 0.66
C GLY A 157 5.26 -4.64 0.74
N PHE A 158 4.13 -3.96 0.86
CA PHE A 158 4.08 -2.52 1.08
C PHE A 158 3.92 -2.23 2.57
N HIS A 159 4.40 -1.07 3.01
CA HIS A 159 4.09 -0.59 4.35
C HIS A 159 2.66 -0.05 4.39
N TYR A 160 2.00 -0.15 5.55
CA TYR A 160 0.64 0.35 5.75
C TYR A 160 0.56 1.26 6.96
N PHE A 161 -0.07 2.42 6.80
CA PHE A 161 -0.30 3.37 7.87
C PHE A 161 -1.71 3.95 7.80
N GLU A 162 -2.39 3.97 8.94
CA GLU A 162 -3.53 4.84 9.18
C GLU A 162 -3.04 6.27 9.38
N THR A 163 -3.65 7.22 8.68
CA THR A 163 -3.20 8.62 8.68
C THR A 163 -4.37 9.59 8.72
N SER A 164 -4.11 10.76 9.31
CA SER A 164 -4.97 11.92 9.16
C SER A 164 -4.13 13.16 8.94
N ALA A 165 -4.26 13.77 7.76
CA ALA A 165 -3.66 15.07 7.51
C ALA A 165 -4.27 16.19 8.40
N GLN A 166 -5.52 16.03 8.82
CA GLN A 166 -6.23 16.98 9.68
C GLN A 166 -5.71 16.93 11.12
N SER A 167 -5.74 15.76 11.76
CA SER A 167 -5.26 15.62 13.15
C SER A 167 -3.74 15.58 13.23
N GLY A 168 -3.08 15.06 12.20
CA GLY A 168 -1.63 14.78 12.15
C GLY A 168 -1.28 13.35 12.55
N GLU A 169 -2.26 12.56 12.96
CA GLU A 169 -2.11 11.16 13.36
C GLU A 169 -1.45 10.33 12.25
N GLY A 170 -0.44 9.54 12.63
CA GLY A 170 0.30 8.63 11.76
C GLY A 170 1.21 9.30 10.73
N ILE A 171 1.15 10.62 10.55
CA ILE A 171 1.89 11.32 9.48
C ILE A 171 3.40 11.25 9.72
N ASN A 172 3.87 11.55 10.94
CA ASN A 172 5.31 11.60 11.20
C ASN A 172 5.91 10.19 11.21
N GLU A 173 5.21 9.24 11.83
CA GLU A 173 5.58 7.82 11.93
C GLU A 173 5.69 7.20 10.53
N MET A 174 4.70 7.47 9.69
CA MET A 174 4.68 7.04 8.29
C MET A 174 5.89 7.58 7.52
N PHE A 175 6.15 8.89 7.56
CA PHE A 175 7.29 9.48 6.84
C PHE A 175 8.64 9.03 7.39
N GLN A 176 8.76 8.84 8.71
CA GLN A 176 9.97 8.32 9.33
C GLN A 176 10.27 6.89 8.85
N ALA A 177 9.26 6.02 8.84
CA ALA A 177 9.39 4.67 8.29
C ALA A 177 9.72 4.73 6.79
N PHE A 178 9.05 5.60 6.03
CA PHE A 178 9.24 5.75 4.60
C PHE A 178 10.68 6.10 4.23
N PHE A 179 11.22 7.16 4.83
CA PHE A 179 12.58 7.59 4.52
C PHE A 179 13.64 6.64 5.07
N SER A 180 13.36 5.95 6.19
CA SER A 180 14.24 4.88 6.68
C SER A 180 14.32 3.73 5.68
N SER A 181 13.17 3.22 5.22
CA SER A 181 13.10 2.14 4.22
C SER A 181 13.76 2.52 2.90
N ILE A 182 13.56 3.75 2.41
CA ILE A 182 14.24 4.25 1.20
C ILE A 182 15.75 4.28 1.41
N THR A 183 16.21 4.75 2.57
CA THR A 183 17.64 4.81 2.90
C THR A 183 18.27 3.43 2.91
N ASP A 184 17.62 2.47 3.58
CA ASP A 184 18.10 1.09 3.65
C ASP A 184 18.17 0.45 2.26
N MET A 185 17.16 0.69 1.41
CA MET A 185 17.15 0.22 0.03
C MET A 185 18.27 0.87 -0.82
N CYS A 186 18.51 2.18 -0.67
CA CYS A 186 19.61 2.86 -1.34
C CYS A 186 20.99 2.36 -0.88
N GLU A 187 21.16 2.07 0.41
CA GLU A 187 22.40 1.52 0.97
C GLU A 187 22.66 0.08 0.49
N ASN A 188 21.60 -0.68 0.24
CA ASN A 188 21.66 -2.02 -0.34
C ASN A 188 21.70 -2.03 -1.89
N GLY A 189 22.17 -0.94 -2.51
CA GLY A 189 22.35 -0.85 -3.98
C GLY A 189 21.04 -0.90 -4.77
N GLY A 190 19.94 -0.40 -4.19
CA GLY A 190 18.61 -0.42 -4.82
C GLY A 190 17.90 -1.76 -4.68
N LYS A 191 18.44 -2.72 -3.92
CA LYS A 191 17.78 -4.00 -3.65
C LYS A 191 17.01 -3.92 -2.34
N ARG A 192 15.83 -4.52 -2.32
CA ARG A 192 15.05 -4.65 -1.09
C ARG A 192 15.90 -5.39 -0.03
N PRO A 193 16.03 -4.85 1.19
CA PRO A 193 16.69 -5.56 2.27
C PRO A 193 15.99 -6.90 2.51
N VAL A 194 16.77 -7.96 2.77
CA VAL A 194 16.19 -9.25 3.18
C VAL A 194 15.64 -9.04 4.59
N SER A 195 14.31 -8.88 4.71
CA SER A 195 13.67 -8.77 6.01
C SER A 195 13.60 -10.16 6.66
N GLU A 196 14.13 -10.32 7.86
CA GLU A 196 13.97 -11.53 8.67
C GLU A 196 12.49 -11.79 9.05
N VAL A 197 11.65 -10.76 8.99
CA VAL A 197 10.21 -10.84 9.19
C VAL A 197 9.54 -11.11 7.84
N SER A 198 9.36 -12.38 7.47
CA SER A 198 8.39 -12.71 6.42
C SER A 198 6.99 -12.53 7.00
N VAL A 199 6.11 -11.86 6.25
CA VAL A 199 4.69 -11.88 6.59
C VAL A 199 4.26 -13.35 6.54
N GLY A 200 3.68 -13.87 7.62
CA GLY A 200 3.38 -15.30 7.77
C GLY A 200 2.30 -15.86 6.82
N PHE A 201 2.02 -15.17 5.72
CA PHE A 201 1.01 -15.51 4.73
C PHE A 201 1.46 -15.18 3.31
N THR A 202 0.91 -15.89 2.33
CA THR A 202 1.18 -15.69 0.91
C THR A 202 0.26 -14.63 0.31
N LYS A 203 0.68 -14.04 -0.82
CA LYS A 203 -0.18 -13.14 -1.61
C LYS A 203 -1.49 -13.82 -2.05
N GLU A 204 -1.41 -15.10 -2.44
CA GLU A 204 -2.59 -15.89 -2.82
C GLU A 204 -3.58 -16.04 -1.65
N GLN A 205 -3.08 -16.27 -0.42
CA GLN A 205 -3.92 -16.31 0.78
C GLN A 205 -4.65 -14.97 0.99
N ALA A 206 -3.90 -13.86 0.93
CA ALA A 206 -4.47 -12.52 1.10
C ALA A 206 -5.51 -12.14 0.04
N ASP A 207 -5.21 -12.37 -1.24
CA ASP A 207 -6.12 -12.08 -2.35
C ASP A 207 -7.39 -12.97 -2.25
N THR A 208 -7.25 -14.21 -1.81
CA THR A 208 -8.37 -15.13 -1.58
C THR A 208 -9.26 -14.67 -0.42
N ILE A 209 -8.67 -14.25 0.71
CA ILE A 209 -9.41 -13.70 1.86
C ILE A 209 -10.21 -12.46 1.44
N ARG A 210 -9.58 -11.52 0.72
CA ARG A 210 -10.24 -10.31 0.21
C ARG A 210 -11.41 -10.66 -0.72
N ARG A 211 -11.24 -11.64 -1.62
CA ARG A 211 -12.31 -12.08 -2.53
C ARG A 211 -13.48 -12.68 -1.77
N ILE A 212 -13.24 -13.60 -0.84
CA ILE A 212 -14.30 -14.24 -0.03
C ILE A 212 -15.06 -13.19 0.76
N ARG A 213 -14.34 -12.25 1.38
CA ARG A 213 -14.92 -11.17 2.19
C ARG A 213 -15.86 -10.27 1.39
N ASN A 214 -15.50 -9.94 0.16
CA ASN A 214 -16.26 -9.04 -0.70
C ASN A 214 -17.36 -9.76 -1.51
N SER A 215 -17.39 -11.09 -1.47
CA SER A 215 -18.40 -11.89 -2.16
C SER A 215 -19.68 -12.03 -1.33
N LYS A 216 -20.83 -12.00 -2.01
CA LYS A 216 -22.15 -12.26 -1.42
C LYS A 216 -22.75 -13.59 -1.86
N ASP A 217 -22.10 -14.29 -2.79
CA ASP A 217 -22.62 -15.50 -3.40
C ASP A 217 -21.73 -16.70 -3.06
N SER A 218 -22.37 -17.83 -2.72
CA SER A 218 -21.65 -19.04 -2.29
C SER A 218 -20.87 -19.69 -3.44
N TRP A 219 -21.32 -19.53 -4.70
CA TRP A 219 -20.57 -20.04 -5.85
C TRP A 219 -19.29 -19.24 -6.06
N ASP A 220 -19.42 -17.91 -6.06
CA ASP A 220 -18.27 -17.02 -6.18
C ASP A 220 -17.29 -17.21 -5.00
N MET A 221 -17.75 -17.29 -3.74
CA MET A 221 -16.88 -17.56 -2.58
C MET A 221 -15.97 -18.78 -2.79
N LEU A 222 -16.54 -19.89 -3.29
CA LEU A 222 -15.80 -21.12 -3.57
C LEU A 222 -15.06 -21.11 -4.92
N GLY A 223 -15.26 -20.09 -5.76
CA GLY A 223 -14.65 -20.00 -7.09
C GLY A 223 -15.19 -21.05 -8.07
N VAL A 224 -16.45 -21.45 -7.91
CA VAL A 224 -17.15 -22.40 -8.80
C VAL A 224 -18.30 -21.70 -9.52
N LYS A 225 -18.73 -22.24 -10.66
CA LYS A 225 -19.86 -21.69 -11.42
C LYS A 225 -21.19 -22.28 -10.93
N PRO A 226 -22.31 -21.55 -11.04
CA PRO A 226 -23.64 -22.12 -10.83
C PRO A 226 -23.83 -23.39 -11.68
N GLY A 227 -24.31 -24.46 -11.05
CA GLY A 227 -24.47 -25.78 -11.70
C GLY A 227 -23.28 -26.73 -11.53
N ALA A 228 -22.23 -26.35 -10.78
CA ALA A 228 -21.15 -27.29 -10.48
C ALA A 228 -21.66 -28.47 -9.63
N THR A 229 -21.08 -29.63 -9.89
CA THR A 229 -21.39 -30.90 -9.23
C THR A 229 -20.96 -30.90 -7.76
N ARG A 230 -21.51 -31.85 -6.98
CA ARG A 230 -21.09 -32.07 -5.58
C ARG A 230 -19.59 -32.32 -5.46
N GLU A 231 -19.00 -33.00 -6.44
CA GLU A 231 -17.57 -33.31 -6.45
C GLU A 231 -16.72 -32.06 -6.69
N GLU A 232 -17.09 -31.21 -7.65
CA GLU A 232 -16.42 -29.95 -7.94
C GLU A 232 -16.45 -29.00 -6.74
N VAL A 233 -17.62 -28.87 -6.08
CA VAL A 233 -17.77 -28.06 -4.85
C VAL A 233 -16.86 -28.59 -3.74
N ASN A 234 -16.83 -29.90 -3.51
CA ASN A 234 -15.96 -30.49 -2.49
C ASN A 234 -14.46 -30.31 -2.82
N LYS A 235 -14.08 -30.43 -4.09
CA LYS A 235 -12.70 -30.21 -4.56
C LYS A 235 -12.28 -28.75 -4.36
N ALA A 236 -13.13 -27.79 -4.71
CA ALA A 236 -12.89 -26.37 -4.50
C ALA A 236 -12.75 -26.04 -3.01
N TYR A 237 -13.68 -26.53 -2.18
CA TYR A 237 -13.61 -26.38 -0.73
C TYR A 237 -12.31 -26.92 -0.15
N ARG A 238 -11.87 -28.14 -0.51
CA ARG A 238 -10.63 -28.73 0.04
C ARG A 238 -9.42 -27.86 -0.27
N LYS A 239 -9.33 -27.29 -1.48
CA LYS A 239 -8.24 -26.38 -1.85
C LYS A 239 -8.23 -25.14 -0.97
N LEU A 240 -9.39 -24.47 -0.82
CA LEU A 240 -9.52 -23.28 0.02
C LEU A 240 -9.31 -23.58 1.50
N ALA A 241 -9.78 -24.73 1.98
CA ALA A 241 -9.61 -25.16 3.37
C ALA A 241 -8.12 -25.38 3.70
N VAL A 242 -7.35 -25.99 2.80
CA VAL A 242 -5.90 -26.16 2.99
C VAL A 242 -5.17 -24.81 2.94
N LEU A 243 -5.61 -23.91 2.05
CA LEU A 243 -5.01 -22.59 1.87
C LEU A 243 -5.25 -21.66 3.07
N LEU A 244 -6.45 -21.67 3.63
CA LEU A 244 -6.93 -20.69 4.62
C LEU A 244 -7.09 -21.26 6.03
N HIS A 245 -6.71 -22.52 6.28
CA HIS A 245 -6.80 -23.10 7.62
C HIS A 245 -6.04 -22.21 8.64
N PRO A 246 -6.61 -21.89 9.82
CA PRO A 246 -5.95 -21.04 10.81
C PRO A 246 -4.53 -21.51 11.19
N ASP A 247 -4.32 -22.83 11.31
CA ASP A 247 -3.00 -23.41 11.61
C ASP A 247 -1.94 -23.16 10.51
N LYS A 248 -2.36 -22.82 9.28
CA LYS A 248 -1.47 -22.63 8.12
C LYS A 248 -1.46 -21.18 7.60
N CYS A 249 -2.44 -20.37 8.00
CA CYS A 249 -2.62 -19.02 7.51
C CYS A 249 -2.86 -18.07 8.68
N VAL A 250 -1.82 -17.33 9.06
CA VAL A 250 -1.88 -16.30 10.11
C VAL A 250 -2.32 -14.93 9.58
N ALA A 251 -2.83 -14.87 8.34
CA ALA A 251 -3.31 -13.62 7.76
C ALA A 251 -4.53 -13.08 8.53
N PRO A 252 -4.60 -11.76 8.78
CA PRO A 252 -5.80 -11.14 9.35
C PRO A 252 -7.07 -11.51 8.56
N GLY A 253 -8.11 -11.97 9.27
CA GLY A 253 -9.38 -12.38 8.67
C GLY A 253 -9.40 -13.78 8.04
N SER A 254 -8.33 -14.57 8.15
CA SER A 254 -8.28 -15.95 7.63
C SER A 254 -9.33 -16.86 8.28
N GLU A 255 -9.55 -16.73 9.59
CA GLU A 255 -10.54 -17.52 10.33
C GLU A 255 -11.98 -17.24 9.85
N ASP A 256 -12.33 -15.96 9.67
CA ASP A 256 -13.65 -15.57 9.17
C ASP A 256 -13.85 -16.00 7.73
N ALA A 257 -12.83 -15.87 6.88
CA ALA A 257 -12.86 -16.37 5.51
C ALA A 257 -13.02 -17.91 5.47
N PHE A 258 -12.34 -18.64 6.35
CA PHE A 258 -12.48 -20.09 6.47
C PHE A 258 -13.91 -20.48 6.90
N LYS A 259 -14.48 -19.81 7.90
CA LYS A 259 -15.89 -20.00 8.31
C LYS A 259 -16.85 -19.71 7.15
N ALA A 260 -16.64 -18.63 6.41
CA ALA A 260 -17.46 -18.30 5.24
C ALA A 260 -17.41 -19.40 4.17
N VAL A 261 -16.22 -19.94 3.88
CA VAL A 261 -16.03 -21.06 2.94
C VAL A 261 -16.73 -22.34 3.40
N VAL A 262 -16.70 -22.65 4.71
CA VAL A 262 -17.44 -23.79 5.29
C VAL A 262 -18.95 -23.61 5.12
N ASN A 263 -19.47 -22.41 5.37
CA ASN A 263 -20.88 -22.08 5.23
C ASN A 263 -21.32 -22.14 3.76
N ALA A 264 -20.54 -21.58 2.84
CA ALA A 264 -20.79 -21.61 1.40
C ALA A 264 -20.90 -23.05 0.88
N ARG A 265 -19.96 -23.93 1.25
CA ARG A 265 -20.02 -25.36 0.90
C ARG A 265 -21.30 -26.01 1.40
N THR A 266 -21.65 -25.79 2.66
CA THR A 266 -22.86 -26.38 3.26
C THR A 266 -24.12 -25.92 2.54
N SER A 267 -24.20 -24.64 2.19
CA SER A 267 -25.30 -24.06 1.42
C SER A 267 -25.43 -24.68 0.03
N LEU A 268 -24.34 -24.74 -0.74
CA LEU A 268 -24.36 -25.31 -2.09
C LEU A 268 -24.73 -26.80 -2.09
N LEU A 269 -24.15 -27.60 -1.19
CA LEU A 269 -24.44 -29.03 -1.11
C LEU A 269 -25.88 -29.35 -0.68
N LYS A 270 -26.61 -28.41 -0.05
CA LYS A 270 -28.04 -28.55 0.20
C LYS A 270 -28.89 -28.31 -1.05
N ASN A 271 -28.42 -27.45 -1.95
CA ASN A 271 -29.17 -27.01 -3.12
C ASN A 271 -28.85 -27.81 -4.40
N ILE A 272 -27.72 -28.53 -4.43
CA ILE A 272 -27.37 -29.43 -5.52
C ILE A 272 -28.17 -30.75 -5.36
N LYS A 273 -29.14 -30.94 -6.26
CA LYS A 273 -29.91 -32.18 -6.41
C LYS A 273 -29.04 -33.31 -6.96
#